data_AF-A0A357QFW8-F1
#
_entry.id   AF-A0A357QFW8-F1
#
_cell.length_a   1.000
_cell.length_b   1.000
_cell.length_c   1.000
_cell.angle_alpha   90.00
_cell.angle_beta   90.00
_cell.angle_gamma   90.00
#
_symmetry.space_group_name_H-M   'P 1'
#
loop_
_entity.id
_entity.type
_entity.pdbx_description
1 polymer ?
#
loop_
_entity_poly.entity_id
_entity_poly.type
_entity_poly.pdbx_seq_one_letter_code
_entity_poly.pdbx_strand_id
1 'polypeptide(L)'
;MKKLYIILYVFLNLTTFSQTFEKRIVTEHFEGVSDIISSADGYFFSLISFDVSNPWRYNSKIYKLDVNGDYVDSVEIVDEGYNYNMVRSLLLSNDTLFVISSAYNIDLWSEGSDASIMISKYSMELELIADTIYGYINEVIDNIEVDEDGNLIGAALDSESHVIAYKINPADLFIMARKKYSFSSSVVNGGPRITESKKNDQYLFNQGGALFSLDKNTLEFLDTLFFDSFADMFMSKKEFDFCNDSIFFLPFEGFSLNESNDEVNEDMVLLKMSETNEIATVIDTFWLYIADTSTFCATKNCVSFIDGERFYFGGMHNYNVESTLYNEQYRWFLLYKMDVSGNVIWRKYYGGECNYNLISVQATSDGGCIMSGNYFNFPEKEYPDIDAIIIKVDSLGNMINSSNIPMVMKNFIVYPNPAKEKIFIESDASIDKVEIFDVSGIKIKKDIVNSNNYQTNISNLKKGLYFIRIYSNDSFYVEKLIIN
;
A
#
# COMPACT_ATOMS: atom_id res chain seq x y z
N MET A 1 -49.54 42.46 -18.46
CA MET A 1 -48.15 42.08 -18.80
C MET A 1 -47.40 41.74 -17.51
N LYS A 2 -47.31 40.45 -17.17
CA LYS A 2 -46.38 39.94 -16.15
C LYS A 2 -45.36 39.11 -16.91
N LYS A 3 -44.09 39.53 -16.89
CA LYS A 3 -42.99 38.80 -17.51
C LYS A 3 -42.63 37.61 -16.63
N LEU A 4 -42.72 36.41 -17.18
CA LEU A 4 -42.27 35.16 -16.58
C LEU A 4 -40.78 35.04 -16.89
N TYR A 5 -39.93 35.10 -15.87
CA TYR A 5 -38.51 34.76 -15.99
C TYR A 5 -38.35 33.29 -15.64
N ILE A 6 -38.08 32.45 -16.65
CA ILE A 6 -37.64 31.07 -16.44
C ILE A 6 -36.12 31.15 -16.24
N ILE A 7 -35.67 30.94 -15.00
CA ILE A 7 -34.26 30.67 -14.70
C ILE A 7 -34.03 29.20 -15.04
N LEU A 8 -33.36 28.95 -16.16
CA LEU A 8 -32.87 27.62 -16.52
C LEU A 8 -31.60 27.37 -15.68
N TYR A 9 -31.75 26.68 -14.54
CA TYR A 9 -30.60 26.08 -13.85
C TYR A 9 -30.13 24.89 -14.70
N VAL A 10 -29.11 25.13 -15.53
CA VAL A 10 -28.38 24.05 -16.20
C VAL A 10 -27.52 23.40 -15.12
N PHE A 11 -27.97 22.27 -14.58
CA PHE A 11 -27.07 21.31 -13.93
C PHE A 11 -26.19 20.72 -15.04
N LEU A 12 -25.03 21.34 -15.29
CA LEU A 12 -23.89 20.63 -15.84
C LEU A 12 -23.36 19.72 -14.72
N ASN A 13 -24.09 18.66 -14.40
CA ASN A 13 -23.44 17.46 -13.90
C ASN A 13 -22.74 16.85 -15.12
N LEU A 14 -21.57 17.41 -15.47
CA LEU A 14 -20.55 16.60 -16.11
C LEU A 14 -20.21 15.54 -15.06
N THR A 15 -20.95 14.43 -15.06
CA THR A 15 -20.44 13.19 -14.51
C THR A 15 -19.25 12.86 -15.40
N THR A 16 -18.06 13.35 -15.02
CA THR A 16 -16.83 12.68 -15.40
C THR A 16 -17.05 11.25 -14.95
N PHE A 17 -17.32 10.34 -15.90
CA PHE A 17 -17.28 8.93 -15.58
C PHE A 17 -15.90 8.70 -14.99
N SER A 18 -15.85 8.32 -13.71
CA SER A 18 -14.59 7.96 -13.09
C SER A 18 -14.03 6.82 -13.91
N GLN A 19 -12.86 7.07 -14.51
CA GLN A 19 -12.22 6.09 -15.32
C GLN A 19 -11.65 5.01 -14.42
N THR A 20 -11.89 3.76 -14.79
CA THR A 20 -11.40 2.58 -14.09
C THR A 20 -10.74 1.67 -15.09
N PHE A 21 -9.69 0.97 -14.67
CA PHE A 21 -8.97 0.03 -15.51
C PHE A 21 -8.24 -0.99 -14.65
N GLU A 22 -7.89 -2.09 -15.31
CA GLU A 22 -6.96 -3.09 -14.81
C GLU A 22 -5.83 -3.24 -15.84
N LYS A 23 -4.60 -3.11 -15.38
CA LYS A 23 -3.41 -3.29 -16.21
C LYS A 23 -2.49 -4.31 -15.56
N ARG A 24 -2.30 -5.43 -16.23
CA ARG A 24 -1.23 -6.37 -15.95
C ARG A 24 -0.09 -6.13 -16.93
N ILE A 25 1.11 -6.01 -16.39
CA ILE A 25 2.35 -5.89 -17.16
C ILE A 25 3.03 -7.25 -17.02
N VAL A 26 3.50 -7.78 -18.14
CA VAL A 26 4.08 -9.10 -18.24
C VAL A 26 5.32 -8.97 -19.11
N THR A 27 6.49 -9.29 -18.57
CA THR A 27 7.73 -9.43 -19.33
C THR A 27 8.33 -10.82 -19.12
N GLU A 28 9.52 -11.04 -19.68
CA GLU A 28 10.31 -12.26 -19.48
C GLU A 28 11.04 -12.31 -18.13
N HIS A 29 10.95 -11.26 -17.32
CA HIS A 29 11.58 -11.13 -16.01
C HIS A 29 10.54 -11.17 -14.89
N PHE A 30 10.97 -11.42 -13.65
CA PHE A 30 10.11 -11.12 -12.51
C PHE A 30 9.96 -9.61 -12.40
N GLU A 31 8.74 -9.15 -12.21
CA GLU A 31 8.39 -7.74 -12.14
C GLU A 31 7.82 -7.38 -10.79
N GLY A 32 8.36 -6.33 -10.18
CA GLY A 32 7.82 -5.72 -8.99
C GLY A 32 7.44 -4.27 -9.23
N VAL A 33 6.22 -3.86 -8.89
CA VAL A 33 5.94 -2.42 -8.75
C VAL A 33 6.57 -1.93 -7.45
N SER A 34 7.38 -0.86 -7.51
CA SER A 34 7.99 -0.28 -6.30
C SER A 34 7.36 1.03 -5.84
N ASP A 35 6.70 1.74 -6.75
CA ASP A 35 5.89 2.92 -6.42
C ASP A 35 4.90 3.21 -7.53
N ILE A 36 3.85 3.94 -7.18
CA ILE A 36 2.92 4.52 -8.13
C ILE A 36 2.44 5.88 -7.60
N ILE A 37 2.40 6.85 -8.51
CA ILE A 37 1.85 8.17 -8.24
C ILE A 37 0.93 8.61 -9.38
N SER A 38 -0.07 9.40 -9.04
CA SER A 38 -1.01 10.03 -9.95
C SER A 38 -0.69 11.52 -10.15
N SER A 39 -1.02 12.01 -11.32
CA SER A 39 -0.92 13.41 -11.75
C SER A 39 -2.23 13.82 -12.45
N ALA A 40 -2.37 15.08 -12.83
CA ALA A 40 -3.52 15.54 -13.61
C ALA A 40 -3.63 14.84 -14.98
N ASP A 41 -2.49 14.47 -15.58
CA ASP A 41 -2.42 13.96 -16.96
C ASP A 41 -2.27 12.44 -17.05
N GLY A 42 -2.30 11.73 -15.91
CA GLY A 42 -2.16 10.28 -15.86
C GLY A 42 -1.36 9.80 -14.66
N TYR A 43 -0.68 8.68 -14.82
CA TYR A 43 -0.02 7.95 -13.74
C TYR A 43 1.43 7.64 -14.07
N PHE A 44 2.29 7.67 -13.05
CA PHE A 44 3.67 7.24 -13.14
C PHE A 44 3.89 6.08 -12.17
N PHE A 45 4.51 5.01 -12.64
CA PHE A 45 4.88 3.90 -11.76
C PHE A 45 6.28 3.40 -12.10
N SER A 46 6.94 2.86 -11.09
CA SER A 46 8.26 2.26 -11.23
C SER A 46 8.15 0.74 -11.21
N LEU A 47 8.74 0.14 -12.24
CA LEU A 47 8.87 -1.30 -12.39
C LEU A 47 10.31 -1.69 -12.10
N ILE A 48 10.50 -2.66 -11.21
CA ILE A 48 11.77 -3.32 -10.97
C ILE A 48 11.71 -4.68 -11.67
N SER A 49 12.65 -4.93 -12.57
CA SER A 49 12.82 -6.22 -13.22
C SER A 49 14.01 -6.96 -12.62
N PHE A 50 13.79 -8.22 -12.24
CA PHE A 50 14.79 -9.09 -11.63
C PHE A 50 15.23 -10.16 -12.64
N ASP A 51 16.53 -10.34 -12.80
CA ASP A 51 17.07 -11.46 -13.58
C ASP A 51 16.91 -12.77 -12.78
N VAL A 52 16.15 -13.72 -13.31
CA VAL A 52 15.92 -15.04 -12.69
C VAL A 52 17.24 -15.79 -12.45
N SER A 53 18.25 -15.57 -13.30
CA SER A 53 19.56 -16.22 -13.18
C SER A 53 20.46 -15.59 -12.11
N ASN A 54 20.19 -14.35 -11.73
CA ASN A 54 20.90 -13.65 -10.68
C ASN A 54 19.95 -12.62 -10.02
N PRO A 55 19.32 -12.97 -8.88
CA PRO A 55 18.31 -12.15 -8.25
C PRO A 55 18.85 -10.83 -7.72
N TRP A 56 20.18 -10.65 -7.68
CA TRP A 56 20.83 -9.40 -7.31
C TRP A 56 20.98 -8.42 -8.47
N ARG A 57 20.57 -8.83 -9.69
CA ARG A 57 20.49 -7.94 -10.85
C ARG A 57 19.10 -7.35 -10.99
N TYR A 58 19.03 -6.04 -10.73
CA TYR A 58 17.81 -5.26 -10.85
C TYR A 58 18.03 -4.12 -11.85
N ASN A 59 17.08 -4.00 -12.79
CA ASN A 59 16.92 -2.81 -13.61
C ASN A 59 15.59 -2.17 -13.25
N SER A 60 15.59 -0.84 -13.14
CA SER A 60 14.38 -0.09 -12.88
C SER A 60 13.98 0.73 -14.09
N LYS A 61 12.68 0.74 -14.35
CA LYS A 61 12.10 1.55 -15.42
C LYS A 61 10.90 2.30 -14.89
N ILE A 62 10.79 3.56 -15.27
CA ILE A 62 9.60 4.35 -14.99
C ILE A 62 8.70 4.28 -16.21
N TYR A 63 7.42 4.10 -15.96
CA TYR A 63 6.39 4.08 -16.97
C TYR A 63 5.41 5.21 -16.71
N LYS A 64 4.93 5.82 -17.79
CA LYS A 64 3.82 6.76 -17.79
C LYS A 64 2.61 6.10 -18.44
N LEU A 65 1.48 6.15 -17.75
CA LEU A 65 0.16 5.84 -18.27
C LEU A 65 -0.64 7.13 -18.41
N ASP A 66 -1.54 7.20 -19.38
CA ASP A 66 -2.53 8.28 -19.44
C ASP A 66 -3.65 8.06 -18.41
N VAL A 67 -4.60 8.98 -18.36
CA VAL A 67 -5.77 8.89 -17.47
C VAL A 67 -6.63 7.63 -17.71
N ASN A 68 -6.54 7.03 -18.90
CA ASN A 68 -7.24 5.82 -19.28
C ASN A 68 -6.51 4.53 -18.86
N GLY A 69 -5.26 4.64 -18.38
CA GLY A 69 -4.41 3.48 -18.11
C GLY A 69 -3.70 2.94 -19.36
N ASP A 70 -3.72 3.70 -20.46
CA ASP A 70 -3.00 3.38 -21.67
C ASP A 70 -1.54 3.82 -21.58
N TYR A 71 -0.64 3.00 -22.13
CA TYR A 71 0.78 3.28 -22.11
C TYR A 71 1.10 4.53 -22.94
N VAL A 72 1.84 5.47 -22.34
CA VAL A 72 2.30 6.69 -23.00
C VAL A 72 3.77 6.60 -23.33
N ASP A 73 4.61 6.41 -22.32
CA ASP A 73 6.06 6.37 -22.47
C ASP A 73 6.74 5.67 -21.29
N SER A 74 8.05 5.47 -21.36
CA SER A 74 8.86 4.93 -20.28
C SER A 74 10.34 5.28 -20.42
N VAL A 75 11.01 5.45 -19.29
CA VAL A 75 12.46 5.72 -19.23
C VAL A 75 13.16 4.71 -18.33
N GLU A 76 14.29 4.17 -18.81
CA GLU A 76 15.15 3.29 -18.02
C GLU A 76 16.04 4.13 -17.10
N ILE A 77 16.16 3.70 -15.84
CA ILE A 77 17.01 4.38 -14.86
C ILE A 77 18.39 3.72 -14.90
N VAL A 78 19.30 4.39 -15.62
CA VAL A 78 20.69 3.97 -15.79
C VAL A 78 21.60 4.86 -14.95
N ASP A 79 22.61 4.27 -14.32
CA ASP A 79 23.64 5.00 -13.58
C ASP A 79 25.02 4.63 -14.13
N GLU A 80 25.76 5.63 -14.61
CA GLU A 80 27.10 5.44 -15.18
C GLU A 80 28.11 5.11 -14.08
N GLY A 81 28.43 3.82 -13.92
CA GLY A 81 29.45 3.34 -12.99
C GLY A 81 28.93 2.38 -11.91
N TYR A 82 27.62 2.19 -11.84
CA TYR A 82 26.97 1.20 -11.00
C TYR A 82 26.35 0.10 -11.86
N ASN A 83 26.31 -1.11 -11.31
CA ASN A 83 25.82 -2.28 -12.04
C ASN A 83 24.32 -2.52 -11.80
N TYR A 84 23.71 -1.87 -10.79
CA TYR A 84 22.35 -2.14 -10.33
C TYR A 84 21.64 -0.88 -9.85
N ASN A 85 20.39 -0.70 -10.25
CA ASN A 85 19.57 0.44 -9.85
C ASN A 85 18.17 0.01 -9.43
N MET A 86 17.75 0.46 -8.25
CA MET A 86 16.41 0.24 -7.75
C MET A 86 15.71 1.56 -7.48
N VAL A 87 14.61 1.85 -8.19
CA VAL A 87 13.75 2.99 -7.88
C VAL A 87 13.04 2.71 -6.56
N ARG A 88 13.31 3.59 -5.59
CA ARG A 88 12.81 3.54 -4.22
C ARG A 88 11.54 4.35 -4.06
N SER A 89 11.42 5.50 -4.71
CA SER A 89 10.23 6.35 -4.61
C SER A 89 10.09 7.30 -5.80
N LEU A 90 8.85 7.65 -6.10
CA LEU A 90 8.46 8.68 -7.06
C LEU A 90 7.74 9.81 -6.33
N LEU A 91 8.04 11.06 -6.69
CA LEU A 91 7.38 12.24 -6.12
C LEU A 91 7.06 13.23 -7.23
N LEU A 92 5.97 13.99 -7.04
CA LEU A 92 5.62 15.11 -7.91
C LEU A 92 5.70 16.41 -7.13
N SER A 93 6.36 17.40 -7.72
CA SER A 93 6.36 18.77 -7.22
C SER A 93 6.44 19.73 -8.41
N ASN A 94 5.51 20.67 -8.52
CA ASN A 94 5.48 21.70 -9.56
C ASN A 94 5.71 21.14 -10.99
N ASP A 95 4.87 20.18 -11.41
CA ASP A 95 4.95 19.51 -12.73
C ASP A 95 6.33 18.92 -13.05
N THR A 96 7.04 18.51 -12.02
CA THR A 96 8.32 17.82 -12.10
C THR A 96 8.21 16.49 -11.40
N LEU A 97 8.65 15.43 -12.08
CA LEU A 97 8.79 14.10 -11.52
C LEU A 97 10.18 13.96 -10.88
N PHE A 98 10.22 13.69 -9.58
CA PHE A 98 11.44 13.31 -8.88
C PHE A 98 11.47 11.80 -8.70
N VAL A 99 12.64 11.22 -8.96
CA VAL A 99 12.90 9.80 -8.91
C VAL A 99 14.02 9.57 -7.94
N ILE A 100 13.73 8.83 -6.89
CA ILE A 100 14.70 8.44 -5.89
C ILE A 100 15.09 7.01 -6.20
N SER A 101 16.35 6.78 -6.52
CA SER A 101 16.90 5.46 -6.79
C SER A 101 18.11 5.16 -5.89
N SER A 102 18.29 3.88 -5.60
CA SER A 102 19.52 3.38 -4.98
C SER A 102 20.36 2.68 -6.05
N ALA A 103 21.62 3.06 -6.16
CA ALA A 103 22.61 2.50 -7.06
C ALA A 103 23.63 1.64 -6.28
N TYR A 104 24.00 0.47 -6.81
CA TYR A 104 24.92 -0.47 -6.17
C TYR A 104 26.01 -0.99 -7.11
N ASN A 105 27.23 -1.13 -6.58
CA ASN A 105 28.33 -1.84 -7.24
C ASN A 105 28.64 -3.14 -6.48
N ILE A 106 28.16 -4.29 -7.00
CA ILE A 106 28.28 -5.60 -6.33
C ILE A 106 29.52 -6.39 -6.83
N ASP A 107 30.30 -5.85 -7.78
CA ASP A 107 31.46 -6.59 -8.31
C ASP A 107 32.64 -6.70 -7.31
N LEU A 108 32.52 -6.12 -6.12
CA LEU A 108 33.49 -6.21 -5.04
C LEU A 108 32.95 -7.11 -3.91
N TRP A 109 33.28 -8.40 -3.96
CA TRP A 109 33.04 -9.39 -2.90
C TRP A 109 33.84 -9.12 -1.60
N SER A 110 34.38 -7.92 -1.44
CA SER A 110 35.12 -7.45 -0.27
C SER A 110 34.38 -6.29 0.36
N GLU A 111 33.85 -6.50 1.57
CA GLU A 111 33.45 -5.48 2.56
C GLU A 111 33.07 -4.09 2.01
N GLY A 112 31.77 -3.88 1.80
CA GLY A 112 31.19 -2.57 1.46
C GLY A 112 30.70 -2.54 0.02
N SER A 113 29.43 -2.91 -0.19
CA SER A 113 28.77 -2.46 -1.42
C SER A 113 28.65 -0.95 -1.32
N ASP A 114 29.28 -0.21 -2.24
CA ASP A 114 29.06 1.22 -2.34
C ASP A 114 27.60 1.40 -2.77
N ALA A 115 26.72 1.61 -1.79
CA ALA A 115 25.37 2.07 -2.02
C ALA A 115 25.43 3.59 -2.21
N SER A 116 24.65 4.11 -3.15
CA SER A 116 24.50 5.55 -3.33
C SER A 116 23.05 5.85 -3.61
N ILE A 117 22.58 7.00 -3.11
CA ILE A 117 21.29 7.53 -3.53
C ILE A 117 21.52 8.42 -4.70
N MET A 118 20.68 8.23 -5.72
CA MET A 118 20.52 9.15 -6.80
C MET A 118 19.14 9.79 -6.68
N ILE A 119 19.11 11.12 -6.76
CA ILE A 119 17.87 11.85 -6.99
C ILE A 119 17.95 12.37 -8.41
N SER A 120 16.97 11.98 -9.22
CA SER A 120 16.84 12.42 -10.60
C SER A 120 15.56 13.23 -10.77
N LYS A 121 15.64 14.25 -11.60
CA LYS A 121 14.57 15.18 -11.92
C LYS A 121 14.18 14.97 -13.39
N TYR A 122 12.92 14.67 -13.63
CA TYR A 122 12.37 14.46 -14.96
C TYR A 122 11.23 15.45 -15.24
N SER A 123 11.05 15.79 -16.51
CA SER A 123 9.81 16.40 -16.98
C SER A 123 8.65 15.40 -16.88
N MET A 124 7.42 15.89 -17.04
CA MET A 124 6.24 15.02 -17.11
C MET A 124 6.24 14.13 -18.35
N GLU A 125 7.06 14.44 -19.36
CA GLU A 125 7.31 13.65 -20.56
C GLU A 125 8.48 12.67 -20.39
N LEU A 126 8.98 12.46 -19.16
CA LEU A 126 10.11 11.58 -18.85
C LEU A 126 11.45 12.00 -19.47
N GLU A 127 11.63 13.28 -19.78
CA GLU A 127 12.93 13.81 -20.18
C GLU A 127 13.76 14.15 -18.93
N LEU A 128 15.00 13.63 -18.84
CA LEU A 128 15.90 13.92 -17.73
C LEU A 128 16.31 15.41 -17.75
N ILE A 129 16.03 16.12 -16.66
CA ILE A 129 16.35 17.54 -16.48
C ILE A 129 17.68 17.68 -15.73
N ALA A 130 17.85 16.93 -14.64
CA ALA A 130 19.03 16.95 -13.79
C ALA A 130 19.06 15.70 -12.91
N ASP A 131 20.24 15.29 -12.48
CA ASP A 131 20.43 14.26 -11.47
C ASP A 131 21.61 14.62 -10.56
N THR A 132 21.58 14.04 -9.37
CA THR A 132 22.68 14.12 -8.41
C THR A 132 22.82 12.78 -7.71
N ILE A 133 24.04 12.26 -7.69
CA ILE A 133 24.43 11.09 -6.89
C ILE A 133 25.04 11.58 -5.58
N TYR A 134 24.44 11.16 -4.48
CA TYR A 134 24.99 11.35 -3.14
C TYR A 134 25.75 10.08 -2.74
N GLY A 135 27.07 10.09 -2.98
CA GLY A 135 27.99 8.98 -2.68
C GLY A 135 28.34 8.84 -1.19
N TYR A 136 28.93 7.70 -0.81
CA TYR A 136 29.31 7.33 0.58
C TYR A 136 28.17 7.22 1.57
N ILE A 137 27.00 6.99 1.01
CA ILE A 137 25.82 6.72 1.77
C ILE A 137 25.64 5.20 1.76
N ASN A 138 26.20 4.49 2.75
CA ASN A 138 25.70 3.15 3.10
C ASN A 138 24.29 3.27 3.69
N GLU A 139 23.40 4.02 3.04
CA GLU A 139 22.09 4.33 3.56
C GLU A 139 20.98 3.87 2.64
N VAL A 140 19.99 3.25 3.29
CA VAL A 140 18.73 2.90 2.66
C VAL A 140 17.82 4.11 2.84
N ILE A 141 17.67 4.93 1.79
CA ILE A 141 16.54 5.85 1.72
C ILE A 141 15.32 5.04 1.35
N ASP A 142 14.38 5.02 2.28
CA ASP A 142 13.07 4.44 2.06
C ASP A 142 12.00 5.52 1.82
N ASN A 143 12.26 6.80 2.11
CA ASN A 143 11.30 7.88 1.94
C ASN A 143 11.96 9.26 1.74
N ILE A 144 11.42 10.02 0.77
CA ILE A 144 11.60 11.46 0.59
C ILE A 144 10.19 12.06 0.45
N GLU A 145 9.95 13.23 1.00
CA GLU A 145 8.71 14.01 0.84
C GLU A 145 9.04 15.43 0.35
N VAL A 146 8.01 16.15 -0.07
CA VAL A 146 8.09 17.55 -0.50
C VAL A 146 7.49 18.41 0.61
N ASP A 147 8.28 19.32 1.19
CA ASP A 147 7.81 20.29 2.18
C ASP A 147 6.97 21.41 1.54
N GLU A 148 6.31 22.21 2.36
CA GLU A 148 5.45 23.33 1.94
C GLU A 148 6.19 24.41 1.14
N ASP A 149 7.50 24.51 1.33
CA ASP A 149 8.38 25.41 0.59
C ASP A 149 8.89 24.77 -0.73
N GLY A 150 8.47 23.53 -1.02
CA GLY A 150 8.84 22.75 -2.20
C GLY A 150 10.15 21.98 -2.05
N ASN A 151 10.81 22.02 -0.90
CA ASN A 151 12.07 21.32 -0.67
C ASN A 151 11.87 19.81 -0.51
N LEU A 152 12.88 19.04 -0.89
CA LEU A 152 12.88 17.61 -0.65
C LEU A 152 13.41 17.33 0.75
N ILE A 153 12.65 16.63 1.57
CA ILE A 153 13.06 16.20 2.91
C ILE A 153 13.12 14.68 2.95
N GLY A 154 14.18 14.12 3.53
CA GLY A 154 14.38 12.68 3.54
C GLY A 154 15.07 12.21 4.81
N ALA A 155 14.91 10.92 5.10
CA ALA A 155 15.64 10.26 6.16
C ALA A 155 16.20 8.91 5.69
N ALA A 156 17.36 8.53 6.21
CA ALA A 156 18.06 7.30 5.83
C ALA A 156 18.80 6.68 7.05
N LEU A 157 19.15 5.39 6.97
CA LEU A 157 20.00 4.71 7.97
C LEU A 157 21.39 4.47 7.43
N ASP A 158 22.47 4.86 8.10
CA ASP A 158 23.83 4.46 7.66
C ASP A 158 24.17 2.98 7.98
N SER A 159 25.36 2.52 7.58
CA SER A 159 25.83 1.15 7.84
C SER A 159 25.93 0.79 9.32
N GLU A 160 25.96 1.78 10.20
CA GLU A 160 25.99 1.61 11.65
C GLU A 160 24.59 1.81 12.27
N SER A 161 23.54 1.84 11.45
CA SER A 161 22.13 2.05 11.83
C SER A 161 21.85 3.42 12.48
N HIS A 162 22.64 4.44 12.15
CA HIS A 162 22.32 5.81 12.52
C HIS A 162 21.29 6.42 11.60
N VAL A 163 20.30 7.13 12.15
CA VAL A 163 19.37 7.91 11.34
C VAL A 163 20.05 9.18 10.87
N ILE A 164 19.86 9.53 9.60
CA ILE A 164 20.34 10.78 9.02
C ILE A 164 19.16 11.47 8.33
N ALA A 165 18.89 12.71 8.72
CA ALA A 165 17.89 13.56 8.11
C ALA A 165 18.54 14.55 7.12
N TYR A 166 17.85 14.80 6.01
CA TYR A 166 18.31 15.64 4.91
C TYR A 166 17.23 16.63 4.51
N LYS A 167 17.65 17.86 4.18
CA LYS A 167 16.83 18.85 3.46
C LYS A 167 17.57 19.25 2.19
N ILE A 168 16.93 19.11 1.04
CA ILE A 168 17.52 19.26 -0.28
C ILE A 168 16.73 20.29 -1.08
N ASN A 169 17.43 21.21 -1.73
CA ASN A 169 16.83 22.16 -2.65
C ASN A 169 16.52 21.44 -3.98
N PRO A 170 15.26 21.47 -4.46
CA PRO A 170 14.84 20.77 -5.67
C PRO A 170 15.32 21.43 -6.97
N ALA A 171 15.77 22.69 -6.91
CA ALA A 171 16.17 23.46 -8.09
C ALA A 171 17.51 22.97 -8.65
N ASP A 172 18.46 22.68 -7.76
CA ASP A 172 19.83 22.28 -8.06
C ASP A 172 20.24 20.96 -7.38
N LEU A 173 19.31 20.31 -6.66
CA LEU A 173 19.57 19.10 -5.88
C LEU A 173 20.71 19.32 -4.87
N PHE A 174 20.79 20.50 -4.27
CA PHE A 174 21.79 20.82 -3.25
C PHE A 174 21.31 20.45 -1.83
N ILE A 175 22.15 19.79 -1.02
CA ILE A 175 21.85 19.53 0.39
C ILE A 175 21.97 20.84 1.19
N MET A 176 20.82 21.37 1.61
CA MET A 176 20.74 22.58 2.44
C MET A 176 21.01 22.29 3.92
N ALA A 177 20.61 21.12 4.41
CA ALA A 177 20.86 20.68 5.78
C ALA A 177 21.01 19.16 5.85
N ARG A 178 21.87 18.69 6.76
CA ARG A 178 22.09 17.27 7.08
C ARG A 178 22.40 17.11 8.56
N LYS A 179 21.74 16.16 9.22
CA LYS A 179 22.01 15.83 10.63
C LYS A 179 21.96 14.33 10.87
N LYS A 180 22.92 13.81 11.63
CA LYS A 180 23.04 12.39 12.03
C LYS A 180 22.64 12.22 13.50
N TYR A 181 21.90 11.15 13.80
CA TYR A 181 21.43 10.80 15.15
C TYR A 181 21.79 9.36 15.49
N SER A 182 22.18 9.13 16.74
CA SER A 182 22.45 7.80 17.30
C SER A 182 21.37 7.45 18.31
N PHE A 183 20.69 6.33 18.09
CA PHE A 183 19.73 5.76 19.02
C PHE A 183 20.30 4.52 19.69
N SER A 184 19.92 4.24 20.95
CA SER A 184 20.23 2.95 21.56
C SER A 184 19.58 1.83 20.76
N SER A 185 20.24 0.68 20.65
CA SER A 185 20.01 -0.42 19.71
C SER A 185 18.62 -1.10 19.73
N SER A 186 17.62 -0.56 20.43
CA SER A 186 16.25 -1.09 20.53
C SER A 186 15.27 -0.49 19.51
N VAL A 187 15.70 0.46 18.67
CA VAL A 187 14.81 1.29 17.82
C VAL A 187 14.94 0.93 16.32
N VAL A 188 15.50 -0.21 15.95
CA VAL A 188 15.88 -0.47 14.54
C VAL A 188 15.11 -1.65 13.95
N ASN A 189 13.82 -1.45 13.69
CA ASN A 189 13.06 -2.24 12.72
C ASN A 189 12.48 -1.27 11.67
N GLY A 190 12.84 -1.46 10.40
CA GLY A 190 12.49 -0.56 9.29
C GLY A 190 13.40 0.68 9.14
N GLY A 191 13.46 1.25 7.94
CA GLY A 191 14.14 2.54 7.70
C GLY A 191 13.33 3.72 8.27
N PRO A 192 13.95 4.89 8.48
CA PRO A 192 13.27 6.07 9.01
C PRO A 192 12.31 6.68 7.99
N ARG A 193 11.28 7.35 8.49
CA ARG A 193 10.33 8.12 7.68
C ARG A 193 10.23 9.52 8.21
N ILE A 194 10.22 10.53 7.34
CA ILE A 194 10.14 11.94 7.73
C ILE A 194 8.96 12.60 7.02
N THR A 195 8.31 13.54 7.71
CA THR A 195 7.25 14.36 7.16
C THR A 195 7.28 15.74 7.80
N GLU A 196 6.62 16.70 7.17
CA GLU A 196 6.46 18.06 7.71
C GLU A 196 5.22 18.16 8.58
N SER A 197 5.39 18.72 9.78
CA SER A 197 4.28 19.04 10.67
C SER A 197 3.42 20.16 10.08
N LYS A 198 2.09 20.00 10.12
CA LYS A 198 1.13 21.00 9.61
C LYS A 198 0.83 22.11 10.61
N LYS A 199 1.14 21.91 11.89
CA LYS A 199 0.91 22.91 12.95
C LYS A 199 2.17 23.47 13.56
N ASN A 200 3.21 22.65 13.66
CA ASN A 200 4.46 23.03 14.26
C ASN A 200 5.45 23.27 13.14
N ASP A 201 6.26 24.33 13.22
CA ASP A 201 7.29 24.64 12.21
C ASP A 201 8.49 23.67 12.37
N GLN A 202 8.22 22.38 12.14
CA GLN A 202 9.05 21.24 12.52
C GLN A 202 8.90 20.09 11.54
N TYR A 203 9.87 19.19 11.53
CA TYR A 203 9.72 17.87 10.91
C TYR A 203 9.44 16.83 11.97
N LEU A 204 8.61 15.86 11.60
CA LEU A 204 8.38 14.65 12.38
C LEU A 204 9.04 13.50 11.66
N PHE A 205 9.79 12.67 12.38
CA PHE A 205 10.27 11.42 11.81
C PHE A 205 10.06 10.27 12.78
N ASN A 206 9.81 9.08 12.25
CA ASN A 206 9.74 7.87 13.05
C ASN A 206 10.90 6.94 12.76
N GLN A 207 11.35 6.31 13.85
CA GLN A 207 12.24 5.17 13.84
C GLN A 207 11.81 4.25 15.00
N GLY A 208 11.66 2.94 14.74
CA GLY A 208 11.48 1.88 15.75
C GLY A 208 10.45 2.14 16.83
N GLY A 209 9.25 2.58 16.45
CA GLY A 209 8.17 2.83 17.40
C GLY A 209 8.38 4.04 18.31
N ALA A 210 9.14 5.01 17.84
CA ALA A 210 9.19 6.33 18.42
C ALA A 210 8.99 7.39 17.34
N LEU A 211 8.32 8.48 17.72
CA LEU A 211 8.17 9.68 16.91
C LEU A 211 9.08 10.76 17.46
N PHE A 212 9.92 11.31 16.60
CA PHE A 212 10.89 12.33 16.93
C PHE A 212 10.53 13.62 16.21
N SER A 213 10.76 14.75 16.86
CA SER A 213 10.56 16.09 16.30
C SER A 213 11.90 16.78 16.06
N LEU A 214 12.00 17.47 14.92
CA LEU A 214 13.18 18.18 14.46
C LEU A 214 12.84 19.63 14.11
N ASP A 215 13.76 20.55 14.39
CA ASP A 215 13.67 21.92 13.91
C ASP A 215 13.74 21.97 12.38
N LYS A 216 12.80 22.69 11.74
CA LYS A 216 12.67 22.72 10.27
C LYS A 216 13.89 23.31 9.54
N ASN A 217 14.60 24.21 10.20
CA ASN A 217 15.70 24.96 9.59
C ASN A 217 17.05 24.28 9.81
N THR A 218 17.30 23.81 11.02
CA THR A 218 18.58 23.28 11.46
C THR A 218 18.63 21.76 11.49
N LEU A 219 17.47 21.09 11.43
CA LEU A 219 17.31 19.68 11.73
C LEU A 219 17.82 19.33 13.14
N GLU A 220 17.83 20.27 14.10
CA GLU A 220 18.19 19.92 15.47
C GLU A 220 17.07 19.12 16.13
N PHE A 221 17.46 18.09 16.89
CA PHE A 221 16.52 17.27 17.64
C PHE A 221 15.84 18.12 18.71
N LEU A 222 14.51 18.11 18.72
CA LEU A 222 13.70 18.86 19.66
C LEU A 222 13.20 17.96 20.78
N ASP A 223 12.47 16.89 20.45
CA ASP A 223 11.79 16.04 21.43
C ASP A 223 11.40 14.65 20.86
N THR A 224 11.10 13.67 21.74
CA THR A 224 10.68 12.30 21.39
C THR A 224 9.41 11.86 22.12
N LEU A 225 8.51 11.22 21.37
CA LEU A 225 7.39 10.45 21.90
C LEU A 225 7.64 8.95 21.72
N PHE A 226 7.52 8.20 22.80
CA PHE A 226 7.56 6.74 22.80
C PHE A 226 6.16 6.15 22.86
N PHE A 227 5.95 5.02 22.17
CA PHE A 227 4.70 4.29 22.24
C PHE A 227 4.80 3.13 23.24
N ASP A 228 4.38 3.35 24.49
CA ASP A 228 4.53 2.40 25.62
C ASP A 228 3.85 1.02 25.43
N SER A 229 3.03 0.82 24.39
CA SER A 229 2.21 -0.39 24.19
C SER A 229 2.52 -1.18 22.91
N PHE A 230 3.55 -0.82 22.16
CA PHE A 230 3.86 -1.43 20.86
C PHE A 230 5.29 -1.99 20.89
N ALA A 231 5.43 -3.22 21.36
CA ALA A 231 6.74 -3.80 21.65
C ALA A 231 7.58 -4.17 20.41
N ASP A 232 6.95 -4.41 19.25
CA ASP A 232 7.64 -4.82 18.01
C ASP A 232 6.93 -4.27 16.76
N MET A 233 7.36 -3.11 16.26
CA MET A 233 6.75 -2.46 15.09
C MET A 233 7.51 -2.82 13.81
N PHE A 234 6.85 -3.52 12.87
CA PHE A 234 7.30 -3.65 11.48
C PHE A 234 6.57 -2.64 10.61
N MET A 235 7.33 -1.71 10.05
CA MET A 235 6.84 -0.48 9.43
C MET A 235 6.89 -0.56 7.90
N SER A 236 5.80 -0.20 7.23
CA SER A 236 5.68 -0.03 5.78
C SER A 236 6.38 1.25 5.27
N LYS A 237 6.40 1.47 3.95
CA LYS A 237 7.23 2.53 3.32
C LYS A 237 6.64 3.96 3.23
N LYS A 238 5.41 4.24 3.64
CA LYS A 238 4.87 5.61 3.81
C LYS A 238 3.77 5.63 4.86
N GLU A 239 4.10 6.16 6.04
CA GLU A 239 3.38 5.87 7.28
C GLU A 239 2.73 7.08 7.95
N PHE A 240 3.04 8.29 7.48
CA PHE A 240 2.43 9.52 7.97
C PHE A 240 1.66 10.17 6.86
N ASP A 241 0.37 10.37 7.10
CA ASP A 241 -0.39 11.28 6.27
C ASP A 241 -1.28 12.15 7.17
N PHE A 242 -1.46 13.40 6.75
CA PHE A 242 -2.16 14.40 7.54
C PHE A 242 -3.58 14.56 7.03
N CYS A 243 -4.51 14.65 7.97
CA CYS A 243 -5.87 15.07 7.68
C CYS A 243 -6.36 16.06 8.72
N ASN A 244 -6.55 17.30 8.26
CA ASN A 244 -6.77 18.46 9.11
C ASN A 244 -5.67 18.57 10.17
N ASP A 245 -6.07 18.50 11.44
CA ASP A 245 -5.27 18.66 12.63
C ASP A 245 -4.78 17.33 13.23
N SER A 246 -5.01 16.21 12.53
CA SER A 246 -4.67 14.87 12.98
C SER A 246 -3.62 14.24 12.06
N ILE A 247 -2.63 13.62 12.69
CA ILE A 247 -1.66 12.75 12.03
C ILE A 247 -2.25 11.34 12.06
N PHE A 248 -2.33 10.68 10.92
CA PHE A 248 -2.64 9.25 10.87
C PHE A 248 -1.33 8.50 10.67
N PHE A 249 -1.08 7.53 11.57
CA PHE A 249 0.12 6.69 11.58
C PHE A 249 -0.25 5.24 11.27
N LEU A 250 0.50 4.59 10.36
CA LEU A 250 0.23 3.23 9.88
C LEU A 250 1.46 2.49 9.39
N PRO A 251 1.54 1.14 9.49
CA PRO A 251 0.74 0.14 10.20
C PRO A 251 1.61 -0.72 11.15
N PHE A 252 0.96 -1.51 12.01
CA PHE A 252 1.59 -2.40 13.00
C PHE A 252 1.38 -3.87 12.64
N GLU A 253 2.39 -4.70 12.87
CA GLU A 253 2.25 -6.15 13.06
C GLU A 253 1.89 -6.38 14.53
N GLY A 254 0.63 -6.76 14.80
CA GLY A 254 0.14 -7.02 16.14
C GLY A 254 0.64 -8.32 16.75
N PHE A 255 1.73 -8.34 17.51
CA PHE A 255 1.91 -9.42 18.49
C PHE A 255 0.92 -9.23 19.64
N SER A 256 -0.29 -9.77 19.50
CA SER A 256 -1.15 -10.00 20.66
C SER A 256 -0.49 -11.07 21.53
N LEU A 257 0.30 -10.64 22.52
CA LEU A 257 0.56 -11.46 23.70
C LEU A 257 -0.74 -11.47 24.52
N ASN A 258 -1.75 -12.20 24.07
CA ASN A 258 -2.81 -12.60 24.99
C ASN A 258 -2.13 -13.39 26.12
N GLU A 259 -2.25 -12.96 27.37
CA GLU A 259 -1.66 -13.61 28.57
C GLU A 259 -2.16 -15.05 28.81
N SER A 260 -2.80 -15.69 27.82
CA SER A 260 -3.33 -17.04 27.93
C SER A 260 -3.18 -17.94 26.71
N ASN A 261 -2.71 -17.48 25.53
CA ASN A 261 -2.43 -18.36 24.38
C ASN A 261 -1.40 -17.71 23.42
N ASP A 262 -0.39 -18.48 23.02
CA ASP A 262 0.71 -18.14 22.09
C ASP A 262 0.25 -17.92 20.62
N GLU A 263 -0.86 -17.22 20.36
CA GLU A 263 -1.33 -16.91 18.99
C GLU A 263 -0.90 -15.51 18.56
N VAL A 264 0.05 -15.44 17.62
CA VAL A 264 0.42 -14.21 16.89
C VAL A 264 -0.76 -13.84 15.98
N ASN A 265 -1.37 -12.65 16.17
CA ASN A 265 -2.48 -12.16 15.34
C ASN A 265 -2.02 -10.95 14.51
N GLU A 266 -1.59 -11.23 13.28
CA GLU A 266 -1.20 -10.22 12.31
C GLU A 266 -2.44 -9.51 11.75
N ASP A 267 -2.77 -8.34 12.29
CA ASP A 267 -3.92 -7.56 11.83
C ASP A 267 -3.55 -6.12 11.45
N MET A 268 -4.28 -5.60 10.45
CA MET A 268 -4.16 -4.20 10.06
C MET A 268 -4.69 -3.28 11.18
N VAL A 269 -3.82 -2.38 11.67
CA VAL A 269 -4.15 -1.37 12.69
C VAL A 269 -3.86 0.03 12.18
N LEU A 270 -4.78 0.96 12.43
CA LEU A 270 -4.65 2.40 12.18
C LEU A 270 -4.55 3.21 13.48
N LEU A 271 -3.48 3.98 13.62
CA LEU A 271 -3.33 4.94 14.72
C LEU A 271 -3.72 6.33 14.27
N LYS A 272 -4.54 7.00 15.07
CA LYS A 272 -4.85 8.41 14.90
C LYS A 272 -4.22 9.19 16.05
N MET A 273 -3.47 10.22 15.69
CA MET A 273 -2.76 11.07 16.63
C MET A 273 -3.22 12.52 16.46
N SER A 274 -3.39 13.22 17.57
CA SER A 274 -3.62 14.67 17.56
C SER A 274 -2.30 15.38 17.36
N GLU A 275 -2.24 16.29 16.40
CA GLU A 275 -1.14 17.25 16.33
C GLU A 275 -1.45 18.41 17.28
N THR A 276 -0.72 18.48 18.41
CA THR A 276 -0.84 19.58 19.39
C THR A 276 0.40 20.48 19.35
N ASN A 277 0.42 21.53 20.18
CA ASN A 277 1.62 22.37 20.37
C ASN A 277 2.77 21.64 21.09
N GLU A 278 2.48 20.47 21.68
CA GLU A 278 3.46 19.48 22.17
C GLU A 278 3.43 18.26 21.25
N ILE A 279 4.40 17.34 21.36
CA ILE A 279 4.48 16.16 20.48
C ILE A 279 3.13 15.43 20.42
N ALA A 280 2.81 14.94 19.24
CA ALA A 280 1.53 14.33 18.93
C ALA A 280 1.10 13.26 19.95
N THR A 281 -0.17 13.26 20.37
CA THR A 281 -0.71 12.25 21.29
C THR A 281 -1.59 11.27 20.54
N VAL A 282 -1.48 9.96 20.84
CA VAL A 282 -2.42 8.98 20.29
C VAL A 282 -3.81 9.27 20.85
N ILE A 283 -4.76 9.55 19.96
CA ILE A 283 -6.16 9.84 20.32
C ILE A 283 -7.11 8.69 19.97
N ASP A 284 -6.75 7.83 19.02
CA ASP A 284 -7.54 6.65 18.68
C ASP A 284 -6.70 5.54 18.04
N THR A 285 -7.20 4.31 18.15
CA THR A 285 -6.60 3.10 17.57
C THR A 285 -7.71 2.26 16.94
N PHE A 286 -7.68 2.12 15.61
CA PHE A 286 -8.65 1.34 14.87
C PHE A 286 -8.05 -0.02 14.48
N TRP A 287 -8.59 -1.07 15.09
CA TRP A 287 -8.26 -2.45 14.73
C TRP A 287 -9.17 -2.92 13.61
N LEU A 288 -8.61 -3.28 12.46
CA LEU A 288 -9.35 -3.93 11.38
C LEU A 288 -9.19 -5.45 11.49
N TYR A 289 -9.41 -5.94 12.72
CA TYR A 289 -9.29 -7.35 13.07
C TYR A 289 -10.26 -8.21 12.27
N ILE A 290 -9.73 -9.28 11.70
CA ILE A 290 -10.52 -10.29 11.00
C ILE A 290 -10.19 -11.66 11.58
N ALA A 291 -11.20 -12.31 12.20
CA ALA A 291 -10.98 -13.52 12.98
C ALA A 291 -10.37 -14.68 12.16
N ASP A 292 -9.31 -15.31 12.72
CA ASP A 292 -8.64 -16.51 12.16
C ASP A 292 -8.00 -16.28 10.78
N THR A 293 -7.69 -15.02 10.44
CA THR A 293 -6.92 -14.64 9.25
C THR A 293 -5.91 -13.57 9.56
N SER A 294 -4.76 -13.70 8.94
CA SER A 294 -3.75 -12.66 8.93
C SER A 294 -4.06 -11.62 7.84
N THR A 295 -4.30 -10.38 8.26
CA THR A 295 -4.42 -9.22 7.39
C THR A 295 -3.15 -8.40 7.47
N PHE A 296 -2.66 -7.94 6.32
CA PHE A 296 -1.40 -7.22 6.26
C PHE A 296 -1.56 -5.94 5.47
N CYS A 297 -1.00 -4.84 5.91
CA CYS A 297 -1.06 -3.57 5.20
C CYS A 297 -0.41 -3.62 3.81
N ALA A 298 -0.64 -2.61 2.96
CA ALA A 298 0.18 -2.44 1.77
C ALA A 298 1.63 -2.19 2.18
N THR A 299 2.59 -2.82 1.49
CA THR A 299 4.01 -2.79 1.90
C THR A 299 4.66 -1.40 1.85
N LYS A 300 4.07 -0.46 1.10
CA LYS A 300 4.56 0.91 0.95
C LYS A 300 3.54 1.96 1.33
N ASN A 301 2.62 2.32 0.43
CA ASN A 301 1.63 3.35 0.70
C ASN A 301 0.32 2.65 1.02
N CYS A 302 -0.04 2.55 2.30
CA CYS A 302 -1.26 1.90 2.71
C CYS A 302 -2.43 2.87 2.90
N VAL A 303 -2.18 4.14 3.24
CA VAL A 303 -3.24 5.17 3.29
C VAL A 303 -3.04 6.25 2.25
N SER A 304 -4.17 6.76 1.76
CA SER A 304 -4.20 7.99 0.98
C SER A 304 -5.51 8.75 1.21
N PHE A 305 -5.39 10.01 1.63
CA PHE A 305 -6.55 10.88 1.84
C PHE A 305 -7.23 11.25 0.52
N ILE A 306 -8.55 11.16 0.53
CA ILE A 306 -9.41 11.63 -0.56
C ILE A 306 -9.67 13.12 -0.37
N ASP A 307 -9.92 13.49 0.89
CA ASP A 307 -10.25 14.83 1.35
C ASP A 307 -10.04 14.92 2.88
N GLY A 308 -10.47 16.03 3.47
CA GLY A 308 -10.40 16.27 4.92
C GLY A 308 -11.35 15.41 5.77
N GLU A 309 -12.12 14.51 5.18
CA GLU A 309 -13.13 13.69 5.89
C GLU A 309 -12.99 12.19 5.64
N ARG A 310 -12.30 11.79 4.56
CA ARG A 310 -12.28 10.41 4.07
C ARG A 310 -10.93 10.02 3.51
N PHE A 311 -10.61 8.73 3.63
CA PHE A 311 -9.38 8.15 3.09
C PHE A 311 -9.60 6.72 2.61
N TYR A 312 -8.66 6.26 1.79
CA TYR A 312 -8.49 4.84 1.47
C TYR A 312 -7.44 4.22 2.37
N PHE A 313 -7.68 2.98 2.82
CA PHE A 313 -6.69 2.16 3.51
C PHE A 313 -6.59 0.78 2.84
N GLY A 314 -5.41 0.48 2.31
CA GLY A 314 -5.11 -0.72 1.56
C GLY A 314 -4.27 -1.72 2.33
N GLY A 315 -4.57 -2.99 2.08
CA GLY A 315 -3.74 -4.10 2.50
C GLY A 315 -4.03 -5.37 1.70
N MET A 316 -3.79 -6.48 2.37
CA MET A 316 -3.88 -7.83 1.86
C MET A 316 -4.67 -8.65 2.87
N HIS A 317 -5.46 -9.56 2.34
CA HIS A 317 -6.17 -10.54 3.15
C HIS A 317 -5.55 -11.93 2.94
N ASN A 318 -5.46 -12.71 4.03
CA ASN A 318 -4.92 -14.08 4.03
C ASN A 318 -3.40 -14.13 3.77
N TYR A 319 -2.65 -13.19 4.35
CA TYR A 319 -1.21 -13.07 4.20
C TYR A 319 -0.47 -13.76 5.34
N ASN A 320 0.28 -14.84 5.12
CA ASN A 320 1.02 -15.51 6.20
C ASN A 320 2.51 -15.10 6.17
N VAL A 321 3.01 -14.41 7.21
CA VAL A 321 4.41 -13.96 7.34
C VAL A 321 5.38 -15.12 7.56
N GLU A 322 4.98 -16.18 8.24
CA GLU A 322 5.83 -17.37 8.51
C GLU A 322 6.09 -18.23 7.26
N SER A 323 5.41 -17.92 6.15
CA SER A 323 5.51 -18.68 4.91
C SER A 323 6.48 -18.04 3.91
N THR A 324 7.23 -18.87 3.18
CA THR A 324 8.00 -18.41 2.02
C THR A 324 7.10 -17.69 1.00
N LEU A 325 7.68 -16.91 0.07
CA LEU A 325 6.96 -16.24 -1.03
C LEU A 325 5.98 -17.14 -1.83
N TYR A 326 6.07 -18.47 -1.68
CA TYR A 326 5.36 -19.52 -2.42
C TYR A 326 4.32 -20.28 -1.55
N ASN A 327 3.37 -19.56 -0.91
CA ASN A 327 2.30 -20.19 -0.12
C ASN A 327 1.08 -20.57 -0.99
N GLU A 328 0.49 -21.76 -0.77
CA GLU A 328 -0.70 -22.31 -1.47
C GLU A 328 -2.01 -21.53 -1.26
N GLN A 329 -1.98 -20.49 -0.43
CA GLN A 329 -3.15 -19.70 -0.08
C GLN A 329 -3.38 -18.56 -1.06
N TYR A 330 -4.60 -18.48 -1.61
CA TYR A 330 -5.07 -17.33 -2.37
C TYR A 330 -5.11 -16.09 -1.49
N ARG A 331 -4.71 -14.95 -2.06
CA ARG A 331 -4.70 -13.64 -1.38
C ARG A 331 -5.55 -12.66 -2.16
N TRP A 332 -5.99 -11.61 -1.47
CA TRP A 332 -6.72 -10.50 -2.08
C TRP A 332 -5.98 -9.21 -1.80
N PHE A 333 -6.04 -8.27 -2.73
CA PHE A 333 -5.96 -6.87 -2.34
C PHE A 333 -7.21 -6.54 -1.53
N LEU A 334 -7.01 -5.92 -0.39
CA LEU A 334 -8.06 -5.48 0.52
C LEU A 334 -8.05 -3.96 0.53
N LEU A 335 -9.18 -3.33 0.19
CA LEU A 335 -9.32 -1.88 0.21
C LEU A 335 -10.49 -1.48 1.09
N TYR A 336 -10.19 -0.61 2.04
CA TYR A 336 -11.17 0.10 2.83
C TYR A 336 -11.33 1.53 2.30
N LYS A 337 -12.56 2.01 2.27
CA LYS A 337 -12.85 3.44 2.32
C LYS A 337 -13.41 3.76 3.68
N MET A 338 -12.81 4.72 4.37
CA MET A 338 -13.12 5.05 5.75
C MET A 338 -13.36 6.54 5.90
N ASP A 339 -14.11 6.91 6.93
CA ASP A 339 -14.12 8.28 7.42
C ASP A 339 -12.96 8.51 8.41
N VAL A 340 -12.63 9.78 8.66
CA VAL A 340 -11.59 10.19 9.63
C VAL A 340 -11.90 9.84 11.09
N SER A 341 -13.11 9.35 11.38
CA SER A 341 -13.51 8.79 12.68
C SER A 341 -13.25 7.28 12.77
N GLY A 342 -12.70 6.66 11.71
CA GLY A 342 -12.38 5.25 11.66
C GLY A 342 -13.57 4.34 11.32
N ASN A 343 -14.72 4.90 10.95
CA ASN A 343 -15.83 4.06 10.49
C ASN A 343 -15.57 3.62 9.05
N VAL A 344 -15.80 2.33 8.79
CA VAL A 344 -15.75 1.77 7.44
C VAL A 344 -16.99 2.23 6.66
N ILE A 345 -16.78 2.97 5.58
CA ILE A 345 -17.84 3.35 4.63
C ILE A 345 -18.14 2.16 3.72
N TRP A 346 -17.08 1.55 3.17
CA TRP A 346 -17.17 0.28 2.46
C TRP A 346 -15.82 -0.43 2.48
N ARG A 347 -15.85 -1.73 2.19
CA ARG A 347 -14.69 -2.60 2.05
C ARG A 347 -14.84 -3.45 0.80
N LYS A 348 -13.77 -3.61 0.03
CA LYS A 348 -13.73 -4.44 -1.18
C LYS A 348 -12.52 -5.36 -1.17
N TYR A 349 -12.72 -6.54 -1.74
CA TYR A 349 -11.67 -7.51 -2.00
C TYR A 349 -11.46 -7.60 -3.50
N TYR A 350 -10.22 -7.56 -3.94
CA TYR A 350 -9.87 -7.72 -5.34
C TYR A 350 -8.90 -8.89 -5.51
N GLY A 351 -9.21 -9.78 -6.44
CA GLY A 351 -8.47 -11.01 -6.68
C GLY A 351 -9.08 -12.23 -5.96
N GLY A 352 -8.20 -13.09 -5.45
CA GLY A 352 -8.54 -14.36 -4.80
C GLY A 352 -8.58 -15.59 -5.71
N GLU A 353 -8.32 -15.42 -6.99
CA GLU A 353 -8.04 -16.50 -7.93
C GLU A 353 -6.56 -16.88 -7.98
N CYS A 354 -5.68 -16.03 -7.42
CA CYS A 354 -4.22 -16.17 -7.38
C CYS A 354 -3.67 -15.51 -6.10
N ASN A 355 -2.34 -15.42 -6.00
CA ASN A 355 -1.68 -14.69 -4.92
C ASN A 355 -1.37 -13.25 -5.37
N TYR A 356 -1.67 -12.31 -4.50
CA TYR A 356 -1.65 -10.87 -4.73
C TYR A 356 -0.93 -10.20 -3.57
N ASN A 357 0.09 -9.39 -3.86
CA ASN A 357 0.74 -8.55 -2.85
C ASN A 357 0.56 -7.06 -3.15
N LEU A 358 -0.17 -6.36 -2.29
CA LEU A 358 -0.44 -4.93 -2.45
C LEU A 358 0.78 -4.11 -2.01
N ILE A 359 1.21 -3.19 -2.87
CA ILE A 359 2.37 -2.34 -2.60
C ILE A 359 1.91 -0.93 -2.22
N SER A 360 1.02 -0.33 -3.00
CA SER A 360 0.66 1.08 -2.86
C SER A 360 -0.81 1.31 -3.16
N VAL A 361 -1.39 2.28 -2.46
CA VAL A 361 -2.73 2.82 -2.63
C VAL A 361 -2.60 4.34 -2.67
N GLN A 362 -3.24 4.96 -3.67
CA GLN A 362 -3.28 6.41 -3.80
C GLN A 362 -4.66 6.87 -4.27
N ALA A 363 -5.28 7.76 -3.51
CA ALA A 363 -6.49 8.45 -3.90
C ALA A 363 -6.23 9.27 -5.17
N THR A 364 -7.22 9.32 -6.05
CA THR A 364 -7.16 10.09 -7.29
C THR A 364 -8.11 11.27 -7.23
N SER A 365 -7.83 12.31 -8.01
CA SER A 365 -8.58 13.57 -8.02
C SER A 365 -10.07 13.41 -8.39
N ASP A 366 -10.43 12.33 -9.07
CA ASP A 366 -11.81 11.94 -9.36
C ASP A 366 -12.55 11.26 -8.17
N GLY A 367 -11.91 11.21 -7.00
CA GLY A 367 -12.41 10.59 -5.78
C GLY A 367 -12.29 9.06 -5.77
N GLY A 368 -11.76 8.45 -6.82
CA GLY A 368 -11.39 7.04 -6.88
C GLY A 368 -10.03 6.75 -6.25
N CYS A 369 -9.46 5.60 -6.58
CA CYS A 369 -8.17 5.18 -6.08
C CYS A 369 -7.39 4.40 -7.14
N ILE A 370 -6.09 4.62 -7.24
CA ILE A 370 -5.18 3.72 -7.95
C ILE A 370 -4.43 2.86 -6.94
N MET A 371 -4.34 1.57 -7.24
CA MET A 371 -3.61 0.57 -6.46
C MET A 371 -2.55 -0.06 -7.35
N SER A 372 -1.41 -0.39 -6.78
CA SER A 372 -0.39 -1.17 -7.47
C SER A 372 0.14 -2.28 -6.59
N GLY A 373 0.54 -3.36 -7.23
CA GLY A 373 1.25 -4.42 -6.58
C GLY A 373 1.67 -5.52 -7.52
N ASN A 374 1.78 -6.72 -6.97
CA ASN A 374 2.31 -7.87 -7.69
C ASN A 374 1.26 -8.98 -7.76
N TYR A 375 1.16 -9.58 -8.94
CA TYR A 375 0.37 -10.76 -9.23
C TYR A 375 1.32 -11.95 -9.34
N PHE A 376 1.04 -13.02 -8.59
CA PHE A 376 1.80 -14.26 -8.63
C PHE A 376 0.88 -15.34 -9.19
N ASN A 377 1.27 -15.99 -10.29
CA ASN A 377 0.52 -17.11 -10.87
C ASN A 377 0.70 -18.43 -10.10
N PHE A 378 0.58 -18.34 -8.78
CA PHE A 378 0.65 -19.43 -7.81
C PHE A 378 -0.75 -19.69 -7.23
N PRO A 379 -1.16 -20.96 -6.96
CA PRO A 379 -0.39 -22.21 -7.00
C PRO A 379 -0.35 -22.92 -8.37
N GLU A 380 -0.72 -22.25 -9.47
CA GLU A 380 -0.81 -22.90 -10.79
C GLU A 380 0.56 -23.34 -11.37
N LYS A 381 1.66 -22.71 -10.94
CA LYS A 381 3.03 -23.04 -11.34
C LYS A 381 3.95 -23.27 -10.13
N GLU A 382 4.87 -24.22 -10.27
CA GLU A 382 5.92 -24.53 -9.27
C GLU A 382 6.97 -23.40 -9.15
N TYR A 383 7.17 -22.64 -10.24
CA TYR A 383 7.98 -21.40 -10.28
C TYR A 383 7.09 -20.28 -10.78
N PRO A 384 6.48 -19.48 -9.89
CA PRO A 384 5.51 -18.49 -10.32
C PRO A 384 6.19 -17.31 -10.98
N ASP A 385 5.65 -16.87 -12.11
CA ASP A 385 5.93 -15.56 -12.68
C ASP A 385 5.35 -14.50 -11.73
N ILE A 386 6.11 -13.42 -11.55
CA ILE A 386 5.70 -12.25 -10.79
C ILE A 386 5.46 -11.16 -11.81
N ASP A 387 4.21 -10.74 -11.92
CA ASP A 387 3.78 -9.70 -12.84
C ASP A 387 3.40 -8.45 -12.06
N ALA A 388 3.67 -7.28 -12.63
CA ALA A 388 3.12 -6.05 -12.08
C ALA A 388 1.62 -5.92 -12.39
N ILE A 389 0.84 -5.51 -11.40
CA ILE A 389 -0.58 -5.21 -11.56
C ILE A 389 -0.89 -3.80 -11.05
N ILE A 390 -1.66 -3.06 -11.86
CA ILE A 390 -2.14 -1.72 -11.57
C ILE A 390 -3.65 -1.71 -11.75
N ILE A 391 -4.37 -1.21 -10.74
CA ILE A 391 -5.82 -1.19 -10.71
C ILE A 391 -6.28 0.22 -10.37
N LYS A 392 -7.13 0.78 -11.22
CA LYS A 392 -7.84 2.03 -10.93
C LYS A 392 -9.31 1.71 -10.65
N VAL A 393 -9.78 2.12 -9.48
CA VAL A 393 -11.18 1.99 -9.05
C VAL A 393 -11.86 3.36 -8.97
N ASP A 394 -13.19 3.35 -9.06
CA ASP A 394 -14.01 4.53 -8.85
C ASP A 394 -14.18 4.84 -7.35
N SER A 395 -14.90 5.92 -7.04
CA SER A 395 -15.16 6.34 -5.65
C SER A 395 -16.01 5.37 -4.81
N LEU A 396 -16.62 4.37 -5.46
CA LEU A 396 -17.41 3.31 -4.85
C LEU A 396 -16.63 1.97 -4.77
N GLY A 397 -15.37 1.95 -5.24
CA GLY A 397 -14.54 0.75 -5.27
C GLY A 397 -14.88 -0.21 -6.42
N ASN A 398 -15.59 0.26 -7.45
CA ASN A 398 -15.83 -0.56 -8.63
C ASN A 398 -14.69 -0.43 -9.62
N MET A 399 -14.51 -1.49 -10.42
CA MET A 399 -13.61 -1.51 -11.56
C MET A 399 -14.29 -2.11 -12.78
N ILE A 400 -13.91 -1.65 -13.96
CA ILE A 400 -14.28 -2.26 -15.23
C ILE A 400 -13.07 -3.05 -15.74
N ASN A 401 -13.22 -4.37 -15.80
CA ASN A 401 -12.13 -5.25 -16.20
C ASN A 401 -12.01 -5.28 -17.73
N SER A 402 -10.81 -4.96 -18.22
CA SER A 402 -10.43 -5.07 -19.64
C SER A 402 -9.43 -6.19 -19.92
N SER A 403 -8.96 -6.89 -18.90
CA SER A 403 -7.97 -7.97 -19.00
C SER A 403 -8.56 -9.28 -19.53
N ASN A 404 -7.71 -10.09 -20.19
CA ASN A 404 -8.06 -11.44 -20.66
C ASN A 404 -8.37 -12.41 -19.51
N ILE A 405 -7.71 -12.22 -18.36
CA ILE A 405 -8.02 -12.88 -17.09
C ILE A 405 -8.37 -11.73 -16.13
N PRO A 406 -9.66 -11.39 -16.00
CA PRO A 406 -10.08 -10.23 -15.23
C PRO A 406 -9.97 -10.51 -13.72
N MET A 407 -9.35 -9.60 -12.98
CA MET A 407 -9.30 -9.67 -11.53
C MET A 407 -10.72 -9.57 -10.95
N VAL A 408 -11.08 -10.46 -10.02
CA VAL A 408 -12.44 -10.50 -9.49
C VAL A 408 -12.58 -9.50 -8.33
N MET A 409 -13.52 -8.56 -8.45
CA MET A 409 -13.94 -7.72 -7.32
C MET A 409 -15.08 -8.41 -6.55
N LYS A 410 -14.94 -8.49 -5.23
CA LYS A 410 -15.92 -9.10 -4.35
C LYS A 410 -16.25 -8.20 -3.16
N ASN A 411 -17.52 -8.26 -2.79
CA ASN A 411 -18.06 -7.65 -1.57
C ASN A 411 -18.07 -8.65 -0.39
N PHE A 412 -17.81 -9.92 -0.68
CA PHE A 412 -17.80 -11.01 0.27
C PHE A 412 -16.71 -12.01 -0.11
N ILE A 413 -16.17 -12.71 0.87
CA ILE A 413 -15.18 -13.77 0.67
C ILE A 413 -15.56 -15.01 1.48
N VAL A 414 -15.16 -16.18 0.97
CA VAL A 414 -15.31 -17.46 1.66
C VAL A 414 -13.93 -18.11 1.74
N TYR A 415 -13.46 -18.35 2.96
CA TYR A 415 -12.11 -18.85 3.18
C TYR A 415 -12.03 -19.77 4.42
N PRO A 416 -10.96 -20.56 4.59
CA PRO A 416 -10.03 -20.92 3.53
C PRO A 416 -10.75 -21.71 2.44
N ASN A 417 -10.28 -21.59 1.20
CA ASN A 417 -10.82 -22.36 0.07
C ASN A 417 -9.64 -22.73 -0.84
N PRO A 418 -9.20 -24.01 -0.88
CA PRO A 418 -9.82 -25.19 -0.29
C PRO A 418 -9.90 -25.22 1.25
N ALA A 419 -11.00 -25.76 1.77
CA ALA A 419 -11.33 -25.83 3.19
C ALA A 419 -11.11 -27.25 3.76
N LYS A 420 -10.88 -27.36 5.07
CA LYS A 420 -10.77 -28.66 5.78
C LYS A 420 -11.89 -28.85 6.81
N GLU A 421 -11.88 -28.05 7.88
CA GLU A 421 -12.78 -28.27 9.03
C GLU A 421 -13.81 -27.16 9.24
N LYS A 422 -13.43 -25.93 8.91
CA LYS A 422 -14.22 -24.72 9.08
C LYS A 422 -14.07 -23.83 7.85
N ILE A 423 -15.10 -23.03 7.61
CA ILE A 423 -15.03 -21.89 6.70
C ILE A 423 -15.59 -20.66 7.41
N PHE A 424 -15.12 -19.51 6.93
CA PHE A 424 -15.52 -18.17 7.29
C PHE A 424 -16.12 -17.50 6.07
N ILE A 425 -17.11 -16.67 6.33
CA ILE A 425 -17.76 -15.85 5.34
C ILE A 425 -17.81 -14.45 5.87
N GLU A 426 -17.29 -13.53 5.07
CA GLU A 426 -17.26 -12.11 5.40
C GLU A 426 -17.90 -11.32 4.29
N SER A 427 -18.51 -10.21 4.65
CA SER A 427 -19.28 -9.38 3.73
C SER A 427 -19.25 -7.91 4.15
N ASP A 428 -19.30 -7.01 3.18
CA ASP A 428 -19.48 -5.57 3.41
C ASP A 428 -20.89 -5.22 3.92
N ALA A 429 -21.86 -6.10 3.70
CA ALA A 429 -23.24 -6.01 4.18
C ALA A 429 -23.65 -7.23 5.04
N SER A 430 -24.73 -7.09 5.80
CA SER A 430 -25.28 -8.18 6.62
C SER A 430 -25.62 -9.39 5.76
N ILE A 431 -25.13 -10.56 6.18
CA ILE A 431 -25.48 -11.85 5.62
C ILE A 431 -26.77 -12.31 6.28
N ASP A 432 -27.83 -12.50 5.50
CA ASP A 432 -29.12 -12.93 6.04
C ASP A 432 -29.14 -14.44 6.25
N LYS A 433 -28.61 -15.18 5.28
CA LYS A 433 -28.68 -16.63 5.21
C LYS A 433 -27.55 -17.21 4.37
N VAL A 434 -27.09 -18.39 4.75
CA VAL A 434 -26.10 -19.19 4.01
C VAL A 434 -26.69 -20.56 3.69
N GLU A 435 -26.45 -21.06 2.49
CA GLU A 435 -26.86 -22.41 2.06
C GLU A 435 -25.69 -23.11 1.34
N ILE A 436 -25.39 -24.36 1.69
CA ILE A 436 -24.37 -25.17 1.00
C ILE A 436 -25.06 -26.28 0.22
N PHE A 437 -24.65 -26.46 -1.04
CA PHE A 437 -25.15 -27.44 -1.98
C PHE A 437 -24.04 -28.36 -2.46
N ASP A 438 -24.34 -29.63 -2.71
CA ASP A 438 -23.43 -30.51 -3.45
C ASP A 438 -23.44 -30.21 -4.97
N VAL A 439 -22.59 -30.90 -5.73
CA VAL A 439 -22.52 -30.75 -7.21
C VAL A 439 -23.80 -31.16 -7.94
N SER A 440 -24.70 -31.91 -7.29
CA SER A 440 -26.01 -32.29 -7.86
C SER A 440 -27.09 -31.25 -7.55
N GLY A 441 -26.76 -30.18 -6.82
CA GLY A 441 -27.69 -29.14 -6.40
C GLY A 441 -28.51 -29.51 -5.17
N ILE A 442 -28.19 -30.59 -4.46
CA ILE A 442 -28.86 -30.96 -3.21
C ILE A 442 -28.34 -30.05 -2.10
N LYS A 443 -29.27 -29.40 -1.39
CA LYS A 443 -28.95 -28.56 -0.23
C LYS A 443 -28.53 -29.44 0.94
N ILE A 444 -27.29 -29.29 1.37
CA ILE A 444 -26.67 -30.04 2.47
C ILE A 444 -26.77 -29.28 3.79
N LYS A 445 -26.67 -27.95 3.73
CA LYS A 445 -26.70 -27.09 4.92
C LYS A 445 -27.46 -25.79 4.66
N LYS A 446 -28.09 -25.24 5.71
CA LYS A 446 -28.73 -23.93 5.72
C LYS A 446 -28.62 -23.32 7.12
N ASP A 447 -28.15 -22.08 7.19
CA ASP A 447 -28.04 -21.31 8.41
C ASP A 447 -28.61 -19.90 8.22
N ILE A 448 -29.23 -19.36 9.26
CA ILE A 448 -29.65 -17.95 9.34
C ILE A 448 -28.57 -17.22 10.14
N VAL A 449 -28.12 -16.06 9.64
CA VAL A 449 -26.89 -15.42 10.12
C VAL A 449 -27.19 -14.06 10.76
N ASN A 450 -27.68 -13.09 10.00
CA ASN A 450 -27.93 -11.69 10.39
C ASN A 450 -26.67 -10.99 10.96
N SER A 451 -25.53 -11.15 10.29
CA SER A 451 -24.23 -10.61 10.67
C SER A 451 -23.36 -10.42 9.43
N ASN A 452 -22.41 -9.48 9.45
CA ASN A 452 -21.45 -9.30 8.36
C ASN A 452 -20.37 -10.39 8.32
N ASN A 453 -20.18 -11.10 9.44
CA ASN A 453 -19.24 -12.20 9.58
C ASN A 453 -19.97 -13.47 10.04
N TYR A 454 -19.59 -14.62 9.47
CA TYR A 454 -20.16 -15.92 9.80
C TYR A 454 -19.12 -17.03 9.72
N GLN A 455 -19.13 -17.91 10.70
CA GLN A 455 -18.30 -19.11 10.72
C GLN A 455 -19.19 -20.35 10.73
N THR A 456 -18.82 -21.37 9.95
CA THR A 456 -19.45 -22.68 10.04
C THR A 456 -18.43 -23.82 9.99
N ASN A 457 -18.66 -24.81 10.84
CA ASN A 457 -17.99 -26.10 10.76
C ASN A 457 -18.52 -26.91 9.56
N ILE A 458 -17.60 -27.51 8.81
CA ILE A 458 -17.82 -28.35 7.63
C ILE A 458 -17.12 -29.71 7.75
N SER A 459 -16.53 -30.06 8.90
CA SER A 459 -15.72 -31.29 9.07
C SER A 459 -16.52 -32.58 8.82
N ASN A 460 -17.84 -32.51 8.92
CA ASN A 460 -18.75 -33.63 8.63
C ASN A 460 -19.04 -33.81 7.13
N LEU A 461 -18.62 -32.89 6.27
CA LEU A 461 -18.80 -32.97 4.82
C LEU A 461 -17.70 -33.82 4.19
N LYS A 462 -18.07 -34.61 3.18
CA LYS A 462 -17.08 -35.42 2.45
C LYS A 462 -16.21 -34.50 1.59
N LYS A 463 -14.94 -34.90 1.40
CA LYS A 463 -14.03 -34.29 0.43
C LYS A 463 -14.70 -34.19 -0.93
N GLY A 464 -14.59 -33.04 -1.57
CA GLY A 464 -15.20 -32.80 -2.87
C GLY A 464 -15.57 -31.34 -3.12
N LEU A 465 -16.30 -31.15 -4.21
CA LEU A 465 -16.77 -29.86 -4.69
C LEU A 465 -18.18 -29.56 -4.18
N TYR A 466 -18.40 -28.32 -3.73
CA TYR A 466 -19.68 -27.79 -3.27
C TYR A 466 -19.91 -26.39 -3.84
N PHE A 467 -21.14 -25.92 -3.72
CA PHE A 467 -21.52 -24.54 -3.99
C PHE A 467 -22.12 -23.93 -2.74
N ILE A 468 -21.61 -22.77 -2.35
CA ILE A 468 -22.15 -22.00 -1.24
C ILE A 468 -22.93 -20.81 -1.79
N ARG A 469 -24.13 -20.59 -1.25
CA ARG A 469 -24.98 -19.46 -1.59
C ARG A 469 -25.17 -18.56 -0.38
N ILE A 470 -24.83 -17.29 -0.54
CA ILE A 470 -24.83 -16.28 0.52
C ILE A 470 -25.86 -15.23 0.15
N TYR A 471 -26.85 -15.01 1.00
CA TYR A 471 -27.93 -14.06 0.77
C TYR A 471 -27.66 -12.78 1.56
N SER A 472 -27.81 -11.63 0.91
CA SER A 472 -27.67 -10.30 1.52
C SER A 472 -28.51 -9.29 0.74
N ASN A 473 -29.27 -8.44 1.45
CA ASN A 473 -30.03 -7.32 0.89
C ASN A 473 -30.86 -7.71 -0.35
N ASP A 474 -31.73 -8.72 -0.21
CA ASP A 474 -32.60 -9.29 -1.26
C ASP A 474 -31.89 -9.91 -2.48
N SER A 475 -30.55 -9.95 -2.47
CA SER A 475 -29.72 -10.58 -3.48
C SER A 475 -29.02 -11.83 -2.93
N PHE A 476 -28.38 -12.60 -3.81
CA PHE A 476 -27.51 -13.67 -3.38
C PHE A 476 -26.29 -13.82 -4.29
N TYR A 477 -25.24 -14.34 -3.69
CA TYR A 477 -24.01 -14.70 -4.36
C TYR A 477 -23.79 -16.20 -4.29
N VAL A 478 -23.08 -16.75 -5.27
CA VAL A 478 -22.72 -18.17 -5.31
C VAL A 478 -21.22 -18.29 -5.47
N GLU A 479 -20.59 -19.08 -4.61
CA GLU A 479 -19.17 -19.38 -4.67
C GLU A 479 -18.91 -20.88 -4.75
N LYS A 480 -17.81 -21.21 -5.40
CA LYS A 480 -17.28 -22.57 -5.43
C LYS A 480 -16.60 -22.86 -4.09
N LEU A 481 -16.91 -23.98 -3.45
CA LEU A 481 -16.24 -24.42 -2.22
C LEU A 481 -15.59 -25.79 -2.44
N ILE A 482 -14.28 -25.88 -2.22
CA ILE A 482 -13.52 -27.14 -2.31
C ILE A 482 -13.26 -27.62 -0.87
N ILE A 483 -13.61 -28.86 -0.55
CA ILE A 483 -13.34 -29.48 0.76
C ILE A 483 -12.30 -30.60 0.59
N ASN A 484 -11.22 -30.52 1.36
CA ASN A 484 -10.01 -31.35 1.22
C ASN A 484 -9.84 -32.47 2.22
#